data_AF-A0AA50HZJ2-F1
#
_entry.id   AF-A0AA50HZJ2-F1
#
_cell.length_a   1.000
_cell.length_b   1.000
_cell.length_c   1.000
_cell.angle_alpha   90.00
_cell.angle_beta   90.00
_cell.angle_gamma   90.00
#
_symmetry.space_group_name_H-M   'P 1'
#
loop_
_entity.id
_entity.type
_entity.pdbx_description
1 polymer ?
#
loop_
_entity_poly.entity_id
_entity_poly.type
_entity_poly.pdbx_seq_one_letter_code
_entity_poly.pdbx_strand_id
1 'polypeptide(L)'
;MRAVSLPVSGNFEFGFIKTDYDDFRGLVGAYDPTDEGWSAFIPLETQAGVFRNGERSSFSPVLEAAPADGLALNRTLAQQVLTSGNSLASTEHKDIGTFSQVTIEDAYSLTPYILDLNSNEMFSVEDENLSVTQDGRGFTQISADTSNGKYAVEVFTLPLVVPGLQGEAIATDIQIHRTGEYQNTLGLYKLANANGDIDINNDGIIDFSPGQAGYAEAAVRMTQSRDPLTGGITFSAPDNFSQKTATTQLKAGGNYGLFLISNGTTEQFLQQNPGNQPGNVNAFFMYDQANPDNESHFMRLGQSLYGVEDLFGGGDRDFNDLLISLDFAGNI
;
A
#
# COMPACT_ATOMS: atom_id res chain seq x y z
N MET A 1 -5.99 -1.06 3.61
CA MET A 1 -5.82 -0.56 4.99
C MET A 1 -5.02 -1.58 5.78
N ARG A 2 -4.24 -1.15 6.78
CA ARG A 2 -3.57 -2.04 7.72
C ARG A 2 -3.51 -1.41 9.12
N ALA A 3 -3.47 -2.23 10.15
CA ALA A 3 -3.14 -1.76 11.50
C ALA A 3 -1.62 -1.80 11.72
N VAL A 4 -1.06 -0.80 12.40
CA VAL A 4 0.39 -0.71 12.64
C VAL A 4 0.80 -0.55 14.10
N SER A 5 -0.10 -0.15 15.00
CA SER A 5 0.15 -0.14 16.45
C SER A 5 -1.15 -0.33 17.19
N LEU A 6 -1.21 -1.23 18.17
CA LEU A 6 -2.39 -1.52 18.97
C LEU A 6 -1.97 -1.96 20.38
N PRO A 7 -2.80 -1.76 21.42
CA PRO A 7 -2.53 -2.34 22.72
C PRO A 7 -2.48 -3.87 22.66
N VAL A 8 -1.62 -4.45 23.51
CA VAL A 8 -1.12 -5.84 23.54
C VAL A 8 -2.19 -6.97 23.51
N SER A 9 -3.48 -6.62 23.60
CA SER A 9 -4.61 -7.57 23.62
C SER A 9 -5.92 -7.00 23.04
N GLY A 10 -5.86 -5.89 22.29
CA GLY A 10 -7.04 -5.16 21.86
C GLY A 10 -7.78 -5.78 20.65
N ASN A 11 -9.03 -6.18 20.85
CA ASN A 11 -10.01 -6.23 19.77
C ASN A 11 -10.41 -4.78 19.50
N PHE A 12 -10.15 -4.28 18.30
CA PHE A 12 -10.63 -2.96 17.90
C PHE A 12 -11.34 -3.05 16.56
N GLU A 13 -12.17 -2.05 16.32
CA GLU A 13 -12.79 -1.77 15.05
C GLU A 13 -12.24 -0.44 14.53
N PHE A 14 -11.87 -0.41 13.25
CA PHE A 14 -11.62 0.83 12.54
C PHE A 14 -12.64 0.94 11.42
N GLY A 15 -13.17 2.13 11.20
CA GLY A 15 -14.04 2.35 10.07
C GLY A 15 -14.16 3.82 9.75
N PHE A 16 -15.05 4.10 8.82
CA PHE A 16 -15.43 5.44 8.45
C PHE A 16 -16.91 5.65 8.71
N ILE A 17 -17.26 6.86 9.12
CA ILE A 17 -18.62 7.35 9.19
C ILE A 17 -18.86 8.12 7.89
N LYS A 18 -19.90 7.73 7.14
CA LYS A 18 -20.42 8.51 6.03
C LYS A 18 -21.08 9.76 6.58
N THR A 19 -20.52 10.92 6.26
CA THR A 19 -21.04 12.24 6.63
C THR A 19 -21.55 12.97 5.39
N ASP A 20 -22.48 13.90 5.60
CA ASP A 20 -23.09 14.64 4.49
C ASP A 20 -22.01 15.45 3.72
N TYR A 21 -21.95 15.25 2.40
CA TYR A 21 -20.88 15.74 1.51
C TYR A 21 -20.65 17.26 1.59
N ASP A 22 -21.70 18.03 1.92
CA ASP A 22 -21.68 19.50 1.95
C ASP A 22 -21.52 20.11 3.34
N ASP A 23 -21.36 19.31 4.41
CA ASP A 23 -21.17 19.83 5.77
C ASP A 23 -19.74 19.61 6.28
N PHE A 24 -18.98 20.70 6.37
CA PHE A 24 -17.65 20.72 6.98
C PHE A 24 -17.67 20.35 8.48
N ARG A 25 -18.85 20.29 9.11
CA ARG A 25 -19.06 19.85 10.50
C ARG A 25 -19.19 18.34 10.63
N GLY A 26 -19.29 17.59 9.53
CA GLY A 26 -19.36 16.12 9.58
C GLY A 26 -20.66 15.57 10.15
N LEU A 27 -21.79 16.25 9.92
CA LEU A 27 -23.09 15.79 10.41
C LEU A 27 -23.48 14.42 9.84
N VAL A 28 -24.22 13.67 10.66
CA VAL A 28 -24.97 12.47 10.24
C VAL A 28 -26.45 12.78 10.43
N GLY A 29 -27.11 13.17 9.34
CA GLY A 29 -28.49 13.66 9.39
C GLY A 29 -28.61 14.96 10.21
N ALA A 30 -29.22 14.90 11.39
CA ALA A 30 -29.43 16.08 12.25
C ALA A 30 -28.46 16.16 13.44
N TYR A 31 -27.53 15.21 13.56
CA TYR A 31 -26.67 15.04 14.73
C TYR A 31 -25.26 15.53 14.44
N ASP A 32 -24.67 16.25 15.41
CA ASP A 32 -23.36 16.89 15.32
C ASP A 32 -22.28 16.04 16.01
N PRO A 33 -21.08 15.85 15.42
CA PRO A 33 -19.98 15.12 16.06
C PRO A 33 -19.56 15.65 17.44
N THR A 34 -19.85 16.93 17.71
CA THR A 34 -19.61 17.57 19.02
C THR A 34 -20.63 17.17 20.11
N ASP A 35 -21.75 16.53 19.73
CA ASP A 35 -22.84 16.22 20.66
C ASP A 35 -22.40 15.16 21.71
N GLU A 36 -22.80 15.36 22.97
CA GLU A 36 -22.51 14.40 24.05
C GLU A 36 -23.11 13.03 23.71
N GLY A 37 -22.26 12.00 23.68
CA GLY A 37 -22.68 10.63 23.35
C GLY A 37 -22.69 10.31 21.86
N TRP A 38 -22.16 11.17 21.00
CA TRP A 38 -21.96 10.91 19.56
C TRP A 38 -21.33 9.53 19.28
N SER A 39 -20.30 9.17 20.05
CA SER A 39 -19.62 7.87 19.97
C SER A 39 -20.52 6.65 20.25
N ALA A 40 -21.62 6.85 20.98
CA ALA A 40 -22.62 5.81 21.24
C ALA A 40 -23.74 5.77 20.19
N PHE A 41 -23.78 6.74 19.26
CA PHE A 41 -24.89 6.99 18.33
C PHE A 41 -24.45 6.91 16.86
N ILE A 42 -23.57 5.99 16.46
CA ILE A 42 -23.31 5.76 15.03
C ILE A 42 -24.25 4.65 14.53
N PRO A 43 -25.25 4.97 13.68
CA PRO A 43 -26.08 3.94 13.09
C PRO A 43 -25.25 3.02 12.19
N LEU A 44 -25.50 1.72 12.21
CA LEU A 44 -24.74 0.74 11.41
C LEU A 44 -24.77 1.08 9.91
N GLU A 45 -25.87 1.70 9.44
CA GLU A 45 -26.07 2.14 8.06
C GLU A 45 -25.15 3.29 7.62
N THR A 46 -24.53 4.03 8.54
CA THR A 46 -23.59 5.11 8.22
C THR A 46 -22.13 4.64 8.29
N GLN A 47 -21.88 3.43 8.79
CA GLN A 47 -20.55 2.83 8.80
C GLN A 47 -20.14 2.37 7.41
N ALA A 48 -18.92 2.72 7.03
CA ALA A 48 -18.28 2.32 5.79
C ALA A 48 -16.88 1.76 6.08
N GLY A 49 -16.48 0.73 5.35
CA GLY A 49 -15.10 0.25 5.42
C GLY A 49 -14.67 -0.27 6.78
N VAL A 50 -15.55 -1.00 7.45
CA VAL A 50 -15.32 -1.50 8.80
C VAL A 50 -14.30 -2.64 8.79
N PHE A 51 -13.21 -2.47 9.53
CA PHE A 51 -12.14 -3.41 9.78
C PHE A 51 -12.17 -3.84 11.25
N ARG A 52 -12.07 -5.15 11.52
CA ARG A 52 -12.04 -5.71 12.89
C ARG A 52 -10.83 -6.60 13.08
N ASN A 53 -10.07 -6.37 14.14
CA ASN A 53 -8.79 -7.05 14.41
C ASN A 53 -8.88 -8.51 14.90
N GLY A 54 -10.04 -9.17 14.75
CA GLY A 54 -10.19 -10.58 15.12
C GLY A 54 -9.53 -11.54 14.12
N GLU A 55 -9.06 -11.05 12.97
CA GLU A 55 -8.57 -11.86 11.85
C GLU A 55 -7.11 -11.51 11.48
N ARG A 56 -6.17 -11.99 12.31
CA ARG A 56 -4.74 -12.21 11.96
C ARG A 56 -3.92 -11.00 11.45
N SER A 57 -3.98 -9.84 12.08
CA SER A 57 -2.98 -8.79 11.81
C SER A 57 -1.87 -8.83 12.85
N SER A 58 -0.62 -9.13 12.47
CA SER A 58 0.55 -9.06 13.34
C SER A 58 1.16 -7.66 13.38
N PHE A 59 1.74 -7.35 14.52
CA PHE A 59 1.92 -5.99 15.02
C PHE A 59 3.42 -5.68 15.12
N SER A 60 3.81 -4.42 14.91
CA SER A 60 5.07 -3.91 15.48
C SER A 60 4.77 -2.67 16.30
N PRO A 61 5.11 -2.62 17.60
CA PRO A 61 5.00 -1.38 18.35
C PRO A 61 5.84 -0.30 17.67
N VAL A 62 5.23 0.87 17.48
CA VAL A 62 5.97 2.09 17.16
C VAL A 62 6.84 2.38 18.37
N LEU A 63 8.15 2.13 18.23
CA LEU A 63 9.22 2.66 19.08
C LEU A 63 9.04 2.44 20.59
N GLU A 64 9.33 1.25 21.14
CA GLU A 64 10.07 1.09 22.41
C GLU A 64 10.70 -0.31 22.47
N ALA A 65 12.03 -0.36 22.38
CA ALA A 65 12.92 -1.53 22.47
C ALA A 65 12.59 -2.73 21.53
N ALA A 66 13.45 -2.96 20.53
CA ALA A 66 13.36 -4.15 19.69
C ALA A 66 13.29 -5.43 20.57
N PRO A 67 12.22 -6.21 20.50
CA PRO A 67 12.13 -7.45 21.25
C PRO A 67 13.11 -8.48 20.68
N ALA A 68 13.43 -9.51 21.46
CA ALA A 68 14.49 -10.48 21.15
C ALA A 68 14.24 -11.30 19.86
N ASP A 69 13.06 -11.17 19.28
CA ASP A 69 12.51 -11.96 18.18
C ASP A 69 12.37 -11.17 16.86
N GLY A 70 12.86 -9.93 16.77
CA GLY A 70 12.90 -9.12 15.54
C GLY A 70 11.85 -7.97 15.52
N LEU A 71 11.94 -7.09 14.53
CA LEU A 71 11.03 -5.96 14.32
C LEU A 71 10.17 -6.17 13.07
N ALA A 72 8.84 -6.02 13.10
CA ALA A 72 8.09 -6.05 11.84
C ALA A 72 8.44 -4.80 11.00
N LEU A 73 8.61 -4.99 9.69
CA LEU A 73 8.95 -3.91 8.79
C LEU A 73 7.87 -2.82 8.87
N ASN A 74 8.31 -1.59 9.15
CA ASN A 74 7.44 -0.43 9.22
C ASN A 74 8.07 0.74 8.48
N ARG A 75 7.29 1.80 8.29
CA ARG A 75 7.71 3.00 7.59
C ARG A 75 9.01 3.60 8.11
N THR A 76 9.16 3.70 9.44
CA THR A 76 10.35 4.30 10.06
C THR A 76 11.59 3.48 9.79
N LEU A 77 11.52 2.16 9.95
CA LEU A 77 12.64 1.26 9.64
C LEU A 77 13.00 1.30 8.16
N ALA A 78 12.00 1.25 7.28
CA ALA A 78 12.21 1.35 5.84
C ALA A 78 12.90 2.67 5.45
N GLN A 79 12.48 3.80 6.02
CA GLN A 79 13.13 5.09 5.80
C GLN A 79 14.58 5.13 6.32
N GLN A 80 14.86 4.46 7.45
CA GLN A 80 16.22 4.34 7.97
C GLN A 80 17.11 3.52 7.05
N VAL A 81 16.60 2.41 6.50
CA VAL A 81 17.32 1.59 5.51
C VAL A 81 17.74 2.44 4.31
N LEU A 82 16.81 3.21 3.73
CA LEU A 82 17.08 4.08 2.58
C LEU A 82 18.12 5.18 2.85
N THR A 83 18.08 5.78 4.05
CA THR A 83 18.87 7.00 4.34
C THR A 83 20.21 6.72 5.01
N SER A 84 20.31 5.61 5.75
CA SER A 84 21.49 5.29 6.57
C SER A 84 22.18 3.99 6.16
N GLY A 85 21.62 3.25 5.19
CA GLY A 85 22.18 1.95 4.77
C GLY A 85 22.08 0.87 5.83
N ASN A 86 21.20 1.04 6.83
CA ASN A 86 20.90 0.01 7.81
C ASN A 86 20.36 -1.25 7.09
N SER A 87 20.64 -2.42 7.67
CA SER A 87 20.20 -3.69 7.10
C SER A 87 18.74 -3.98 7.47
N LEU A 88 17.99 -4.53 6.50
CA LEU A 88 16.68 -5.16 6.76
C LEU A 88 16.81 -6.45 7.59
N ALA A 89 18.03 -6.93 7.89
CA ALA A 89 18.24 -8.16 8.67
C ALA A 89 17.56 -8.16 10.06
N SER A 90 17.23 -7.00 10.62
CA SER A 90 16.49 -6.91 11.89
C SER A 90 14.98 -7.14 11.75
N THR A 91 14.47 -7.18 10.52
CA THR A 91 13.06 -7.41 10.20
C THR A 91 12.76 -8.82 9.70
N GLU A 92 13.78 -9.65 9.55
CA GLU A 92 13.66 -11.05 9.13
C GLU A 92 12.66 -11.83 9.98
N HIS A 93 11.75 -12.52 9.32
CA HIS A 93 10.79 -13.48 9.88
C HIS A 93 9.70 -12.85 10.75
N LYS A 94 9.49 -11.52 10.64
CA LYS A 94 8.39 -10.84 11.32
C LYS A 94 7.22 -10.53 10.39
N ASP A 95 6.26 -11.45 10.41
CA ASP A 95 4.95 -11.28 9.77
C ASP A 95 4.33 -9.92 10.14
N ILE A 96 3.91 -9.15 9.14
CA ILE A 96 3.26 -7.84 9.29
C ILE A 96 1.73 -7.91 9.32
N GLY A 97 1.15 -9.09 9.15
CA GLY A 97 -0.28 -9.35 9.27
C GLY A 97 -1.07 -9.32 7.98
N THR A 98 -2.40 -9.28 8.14
CA THR A 98 -3.37 -9.23 7.04
C THR A 98 -3.68 -7.81 6.57
N PHE A 99 -3.90 -7.67 5.26
CA PHE A 99 -4.45 -6.46 4.65
C PHE A 99 -5.97 -6.56 4.54
N SER A 100 -6.63 -5.41 4.52
CA SER A 100 -8.05 -5.33 4.17
C SER A 100 -8.28 -4.26 3.12
N GLN A 101 -9.04 -4.63 2.08
CA GLN A 101 -9.49 -3.72 1.03
C GLN A 101 -10.88 -3.21 1.35
N VAL A 102 -11.09 -1.92 1.14
CA VAL A 102 -12.39 -1.26 1.29
C VAL A 102 -12.64 -0.44 0.04
N THR A 103 -13.86 -0.54 -0.49
CA THR A 103 -14.36 0.37 -1.51
C THR A 103 -15.10 1.52 -0.84
N ILE A 104 -14.71 2.75 -1.19
CA ILE A 104 -15.37 3.97 -0.75
C ILE A 104 -16.09 4.56 -1.96
N GLU A 105 -17.37 4.88 -1.80
CA GLU A 105 -18.18 5.54 -2.83
C GLU A 105 -18.04 7.07 -2.74
N ASP A 106 -17.99 7.74 -3.89
CA ASP A 106 -17.72 9.19 -4.01
C ASP A 106 -18.81 10.12 -3.43
N ALA A 107 -19.92 9.58 -2.94
CA ALA A 107 -21.10 10.35 -2.55
C ALA A 107 -21.05 10.94 -1.13
N TYR A 108 -20.01 10.65 -0.35
CA TYR A 108 -19.94 11.00 1.07
C TYR A 108 -18.58 11.56 1.47
N SER A 109 -18.61 12.48 2.44
CA SER A 109 -17.43 12.76 3.25
C SER A 109 -17.22 11.60 4.22
N LEU A 110 -15.97 11.26 4.52
CA LEU A 110 -15.64 10.15 5.42
C LEU A 110 -14.86 10.63 6.63
N THR A 111 -15.44 10.36 7.79
CA THR A 111 -14.83 10.61 9.09
C THR A 111 -14.28 9.31 9.65
N PRO A 112 -12.97 9.18 9.91
CA PRO A 112 -12.44 7.95 10.51
C PRO A 112 -12.80 7.83 11.98
N TYR A 113 -13.00 6.60 12.45
CA TYR A 113 -13.11 6.28 13.87
C TYR A 113 -12.29 5.03 14.22
N ILE A 114 -11.88 4.95 15.49
CA ILE A 114 -11.32 3.76 16.13
C ILE A 114 -12.22 3.44 17.33
N LEU A 115 -12.72 2.22 17.42
CA LEU A 115 -13.51 1.72 18.53
C LEU A 115 -12.74 0.60 19.22
N ASP A 116 -12.37 0.80 20.48
CA ASP A 116 -11.87 -0.27 21.35
C ASP A 116 -13.06 -1.14 21.77
N LEU A 117 -13.10 -2.38 21.28
CA LEU A 117 -14.22 -3.30 21.52
C LEU A 117 -14.22 -3.86 22.95
N ASN A 118 -13.12 -3.73 23.69
CA ASN A 118 -13.04 -4.18 25.08
C ASN A 118 -13.68 -3.17 26.03
N SER A 119 -13.38 -1.89 25.85
CA SER A 119 -13.90 -0.78 26.65
C SER A 119 -15.19 -0.17 26.08
N ASN A 120 -15.51 -0.48 24.82
CA ASN A 120 -16.55 0.18 24.02
C ASN A 120 -16.34 1.71 23.92
N GLU A 121 -15.09 2.15 24.01
CA GLU A 121 -14.66 3.53 23.86
C GLU A 121 -14.33 3.80 22.39
N MET A 122 -14.85 4.89 21.83
CA MET A 122 -14.62 5.27 20.45
C MET A 122 -13.98 6.65 20.36
N PHE A 123 -12.97 6.72 19.50
CA PHE A 123 -12.19 7.89 19.16
C PHE A 123 -12.52 8.29 17.71
N SER A 124 -12.98 9.52 17.49
CA SER A 124 -13.42 10.05 16.18
C SER A 124 -12.86 11.46 15.97
N VAL A 125 -13.14 12.09 14.82
CA VAL A 125 -12.88 13.54 14.65
C VAL A 125 -13.45 14.31 15.83
N GLU A 126 -12.63 15.21 16.36
CA GLU A 126 -12.80 16.01 17.60
C GLU A 126 -12.28 15.41 18.91
N ASP A 127 -11.92 14.12 18.94
CA ASP A 127 -11.16 13.59 20.07
C ASP A 127 -9.73 14.15 20.03
N GLU A 128 -9.29 14.80 21.11
CA GLU A 128 -7.93 15.36 21.22
C GLU A 128 -6.83 14.30 21.10
N ASN A 129 -7.18 13.04 21.35
CA ASN A 129 -6.27 11.91 21.25
C ASN A 129 -6.16 11.39 19.81
N LEU A 130 -7.12 11.69 18.92
CA LEU A 130 -7.08 11.25 17.52
C LEU A 130 -6.23 12.22 16.68
N SER A 131 -5.24 11.67 15.98
CA SER A 131 -4.37 12.38 15.06
C SER A 131 -4.44 11.77 13.66
N VAL A 132 -4.51 12.62 12.65
CA VAL A 132 -4.47 12.22 11.24
C VAL A 132 -3.25 12.84 10.60
N THR A 133 -2.31 11.98 10.20
CA THR A 133 -1.12 12.38 9.45
C THR A 133 -1.33 12.00 7.99
N GLN A 134 -1.62 13.00 7.16
CA GLN A 134 -1.63 12.82 5.72
C GLN A 134 -0.25 13.06 5.14
N ASP A 135 0.17 12.09 4.36
CA ASP A 135 1.41 12.15 3.61
C ASP A 135 0.96 12.06 2.16
N GLY A 136 0.56 13.17 1.54
CA GLY A 136 -0.20 13.22 0.28
C GLY A 136 0.19 12.19 -0.82
N ARG A 137 -0.66 12.05 -1.85
CA ARG A 137 -0.62 10.98 -2.87
C ARG A 137 -1.23 9.64 -2.41
N GLY A 138 -2.25 9.71 -1.55
CA GLY A 138 -3.07 8.56 -1.19
C GLY A 138 -2.46 7.68 -0.11
N PHE A 139 -1.69 8.23 0.82
CA PHE A 139 -1.30 7.58 2.07
C PHE A 139 -1.74 8.44 3.25
N THR A 140 -2.36 7.81 4.26
CA THR A 140 -2.83 8.47 5.47
C THR A 140 -2.64 7.54 6.65
N GLN A 141 -2.03 8.05 7.71
CA GLN A 141 -1.96 7.38 9.00
C GLN A 141 -2.94 8.06 9.96
N ILE A 142 -3.72 7.25 10.66
CA ILE A 142 -4.68 7.68 11.68
C ILE A 142 -4.27 6.99 12.96
N SER A 143 -4.03 7.77 14.01
CA SER A 143 -3.50 7.25 15.28
C SER A 143 -4.25 7.85 16.45
N ALA A 144 -4.43 7.08 17.52
CA ALA A 144 -4.97 7.54 18.79
C ALA A 144 -4.03 7.17 19.94
N ASP A 145 -3.63 8.15 20.77
CA ASP A 145 -2.85 7.90 22.00
C ASP A 145 -3.76 8.08 23.22
N THR A 146 -4.11 6.97 23.86
CA THR A 146 -5.18 6.93 24.88
C THR A 146 -4.65 6.34 26.18
N SER A 147 -5.38 6.53 27.27
CA SER A 147 -5.06 5.88 28.55
C SER A 147 -5.07 4.34 28.47
N ASN A 148 -5.77 3.78 27.48
CA ASN A 148 -5.92 2.34 27.24
C ASN A 148 -4.90 1.78 26.23
N GLY A 149 -4.14 2.65 25.56
CA GLY A 149 -3.08 2.25 24.62
C GLY A 149 -2.97 3.14 23.39
N LYS A 150 -2.00 2.80 22.54
CA LYS A 150 -1.72 3.49 21.27
C LYS A 150 -2.25 2.71 20.10
N TYR A 151 -3.16 3.32 19.36
CA TYR A 151 -3.76 2.79 18.14
C TYR A 151 -3.19 3.50 16.92
N ALA A 152 -2.92 2.78 15.85
CA ALA A 152 -2.55 3.36 14.56
C ALA A 152 -3.02 2.47 13.42
N VAL A 153 -3.66 3.09 12.43
CA VAL A 153 -4.18 2.49 11.20
C VAL A 153 -3.64 3.29 10.02
N GLU A 154 -3.25 2.59 8.97
CA GLU A 154 -2.84 3.19 7.71
C GLU A 154 -3.83 2.87 6.61
N VAL A 155 -4.25 3.93 5.93
CA VAL A 155 -5.16 3.91 4.80
C VAL A 155 -4.39 4.41 3.59
N PHE A 156 -4.44 3.64 2.51
CA PHE A 156 -3.73 4.00 1.32
C PHE A 156 -4.39 3.45 0.06
N THR A 157 -4.17 4.14 -1.05
CA THR A 157 -4.40 3.59 -2.39
C THR A 157 -3.26 2.67 -2.76
N LEU A 158 -3.49 1.67 -3.62
CA LEU A 158 -2.41 0.86 -4.17
C LEU A 158 -1.53 1.66 -5.15
N PRO A 159 -2.07 2.30 -6.22
CA PRO A 159 -1.23 2.91 -7.25
C PRO A 159 -0.39 4.06 -6.70
N LEU A 160 0.78 4.22 -7.30
CA LEU A 160 1.58 5.42 -7.20
C LEU A 160 1.00 6.50 -8.11
N VAL A 161 0.71 7.67 -7.55
CA VAL A 161 0.34 8.88 -8.31
C VAL A 161 1.58 9.75 -8.47
N VAL A 162 1.93 10.09 -9.72
CA VAL A 162 3.08 10.98 -10.00
C VAL A 162 2.69 12.43 -9.72
N PRO A 163 3.44 13.18 -8.88
CA PRO A 163 3.16 14.59 -8.59
C PRO A 163 3.47 15.50 -9.80
N GLY A 164 3.10 16.77 -9.72
CA GLY A 164 3.36 17.78 -10.76
C GLY A 164 2.11 18.20 -11.54
N LEU A 165 2.27 19.13 -12.48
CA LEU A 165 1.15 19.58 -13.32
C LEU A 165 0.83 18.51 -14.36
N GLN A 166 -0.47 18.35 -14.65
CA GLN A 166 -0.94 17.27 -15.51
C GLN A 166 -0.19 17.24 -16.86
N GLY A 167 0.43 16.11 -17.16
CA GLY A 167 1.11 15.87 -18.44
C GLY A 167 2.59 16.24 -18.48
N GLU A 168 3.14 16.85 -17.43
CA GLU A 168 4.58 17.06 -17.30
C GLU A 168 5.34 15.73 -17.21
N ALA A 169 6.54 15.69 -17.78
CA ALA A 169 7.46 14.58 -17.59
C ALA A 169 8.33 14.86 -16.36
N ILE A 170 8.18 14.03 -15.34
CA ILE A 170 8.85 14.20 -14.05
C ILE A 170 10.00 13.21 -13.96
N ALA A 171 11.22 13.71 -13.84
CA ALA A 171 12.38 12.86 -13.57
C ALA A 171 12.18 12.16 -12.23
N THR A 172 12.36 10.85 -12.23
CA THR A 172 12.06 9.99 -11.09
C THR A 172 13.26 9.10 -10.82
N ASP A 173 13.78 9.18 -9.60
CA ASP A 173 14.81 8.29 -9.08
C ASP A 173 14.14 7.16 -8.32
N ILE A 174 14.52 5.93 -8.64
CA ILE A 174 13.95 4.70 -8.09
C ILE A 174 15.07 3.99 -7.34
N GLN A 175 14.98 3.95 -6.03
CA GLN A 175 15.94 3.25 -5.19
C GLN A 175 15.38 1.87 -4.86
N ILE A 176 16.20 0.84 -5.05
CA ILE A 176 15.85 -0.55 -4.79
C ILE A 176 16.90 -1.10 -3.84
N HIS A 177 16.46 -1.59 -2.69
CA HIS A 177 17.27 -2.36 -1.77
C HIS A 177 16.80 -3.81 -1.82
N ARG A 178 17.72 -4.76 -1.75
CA ARG A 178 17.41 -6.19 -1.76
C ARG A 178 18.07 -6.89 -0.59
N THR A 179 17.30 -7.76 0.07
CA THR A 179 17.79 -8.75 1.03
C THR A 179 17.32 -10.18 0.72
N GLY A 180 16.32 -10.33 -0.14
CA GLY A 180 15.85 -11.64 -0.61
C GLY A 180 16.85 -12.36 -1.54
N GLU A 181 16.82 -13.70 -1.54
CA GLU A 181 17.74 -14.51 -2.34
C GLU A 181 17.47 -14.44 -3.84
N TYR A 182 16.27 -14.07 -4.29
CA TYR A 182 15.89 -14.17 -5.70
C TYR A 182 16.34 -12.98 -6.53
N GLN A 183 16.88 -13.27 -7.73
CA GLN A 183 17.27 -12.24 -8.68
C GLN A 183 16.02 -11.76 -9.44
N ASN A 184 15.31 -10.83 -8.83
CA ASN A 184 14.03 -10.35 -9.34
C ASN A 184 14.18 -9.30 -10.45
N THR A 185 13.17 -9.18 -11.31
CA THR A 185 12.99 -8.04 -12.22
C THR A 185 11.74 -7.27 -11.82
N LEU A 186 11.91 -5.98 -11.52
CA LEU A 186 10.82 -5.07 -11.17
C LEU A 186 10.28 -4.37 -12.40
N GLY A 187 8.99 -4.05 -12.39
CA GLY A 187 8.34 -3.24 -13.40
C GLY A 187 7.45 -2.18 -12.79
N LEU A 188 7.52 -0.97 -13.35
CA LEU A 188 6.56 0.10 -13.09
C LEU A 188 5.76 0.30 -14.37
N TYR A 189 4.44 0.17 -14.32
CA TYR A 189 3.58 0.23 -15.50
C TYR A 189 2.41 1.19 -15.30
N LYS A 190 1.99 1.84 -16.38
CA LYS A 190 0.92 2.82 -16.35
C LYS A 190 -0.43 2.13 -16.17
N LEU A 191 -1.24 2.72 -15.29
CA LEU A 191 -2.61 2.32 -15.03
C LEU A 191 -3.56 3.38 -15.60
N ALA A 192 -4.73 2.93 -16.06
CA ALA A 192 -5.82 3.79 -16.48
C ALA A 192 -6.46 4.49 -15.27
N ASN A 193 -6.56 3.80 -14.13
CA ASN A 193 -7.20 4.31 -12.92
C ASN A 193 -6.64 3.65 -11.64
N ALA A 194 -7.27 3.93 -10.50
CA ALA A 194 -6.81 3.43 -9.20
C ALA A 194 -7.20 1.98 -8.88
N ASN A 195 -8.04 1.36 -9.69
CA ASN A 195 -8.45 -0.04 -9.55
C ASN A 195 -7.45 -1.02 -10.17
N GLY A 196 -6.37 -0.51 -10.78
CA GLY A 196 -5.38 -1.33 -11.46
C GLY A 196 -5.70 -1.61 -12.92
N ASP A 197 -6.71 -0.97 -13.49
CA ASP A 197 -7.09 -1.22 -14.88
C ASP A 197 -6.01 -0.74 -15.88
N ILE A 198 -5.92 -1.44 -17.01
CA ILE A 198 -5.02 -1.15 -18.13
C ILE A 198 -5.85 -0.75 -19.36
N ASP A 199 -5.50 0.39 -19.93
CA ASP A 199 -5.93 0.86 -21.25
C ASP A 199 -4.67 0.88 -22.14
N ILE A 200 -4.56 -0.12 -23.01
CA ILE A 200 -3.39 -0.34 -23.85
C ILE A 200 -3.37 0.72 -24.96
N ASN A 201 -4.47 1.03 -25.61
CA ASN A 201 -4.43 1.92 -26.78
C ASN A 201 -4.69 3.40 -26.42
N ASN A 202 -4.93 3.71 -25.14
CA ASN A 202 -5.27 5.01 -24.61
C ASN A 202 -6.52 5.62 -25.28
N ASP A 203 -7.50 4.78 -25.64
CA ASP A 203 -8.78 5.19 -26.21
C ASP A 203 -9.85 5.52 -25.16
N GLY A 204 -9.54 5.31 -23.87
CA GLY A 204 -10.43 5.52 -22.74
C GLY A 204 -11.29 4.32 -22.40
N ILE A 205 -11.10 3.18 -23.07
CA ILE A 205 -11.77 1.91 -22.81
C ILE A 205 -10.79 1.00 -22.06
N ILE A 206 -11.28 0.37 -20.99
CA ILE A 206 -10.47 -0.59 -20.23
C ILE A 206 -10.33 -1.89 -21.05
N ASP A 207 -9.10 -2.28 -21.33
CA ASP A 207 -8.78 -3.54 -22.00
C ASP A 207 -8.65 -4.69 -21.00
N PHE A 208 -7.99 -4.44 -19.86
CA PHE A 208 -7.74 -5.45 -18.84
C PHE A 208 -7.90 -4.90 -17.42
N SER A 209 -8.61 -5.63 -16.57
CA SER A 209 -8.65 -5.43 -15.13
C SER A 209 -7.82 -6.50 -14.41
N PRO A 210 -7.31 -6.24 -13.19
CA PRO A 210 -6.63 -7.27 -12.39
C PRO A 210 -7.44 -8.57 -12.28
N GLY A 211 -6.76 -9.70 -12.47
CA GLY A 211 -7.38 -11.04 -12.48
C GLY A 211 -8.00 -11.48 -13.80
N GLN A 212 -8.10 -10.61 -14.81
CA GLN A 212 -8.49 -11.03 -16.15
C GLN A 212 -7.35 -11.75 -16.87
N ALA A 213 -7.70 -12.78 -17.65
CA ALA A 213 -6.75 -13.47 -18.51
C ALA A 213 -6.11 -12.47 -19.49
N GLY A 214 -4.78 -12.43 -19.53
CA GLY A 214 -4.01 -11.49 -20.34
C GLY A 214 -3.54 -10.23 -19.61
N TYR A 215 -4.06 -9.95 -18.39
CA TYR A 215 -3.63 -8.78 -17.60
C TYR A 215 -2.11 -8.75 -17.37
N ALA A 216 -1.55 -9.86 -16.87
CA ALA A 216 -0.12 -9.92 -16.54
C ALA A 216 0.77 -9.79 -17.78
N GLU A 217 0.41 -10.47 -18.88
CA GLU A 217 1.09 -10.33 -20.16
C GLU A 217 1.04 -8.87 -20.66
N ALA A 218 -0.14 -8.24 -20.61
CA ALA A 218 -0.31 -6.85 -21.03
C ALA A 218 0.58 -5.90 -20.22
N ALA A 219 0.54 -5.99 -18.89
CA ALA A 219 1.36 -5.17 -17.99
C ALA A 219 2.86 -5.30 -18.30
N VAL A 220 3.36 -6.53 -18.45
CA VAL A 220 4.78 -6.79 -18.75
C VAL A 220 5.16 -6.34 -20.16
N ARG A 221 4.28 -6.48 -21.16
CA ARG A 221 4.55 -5.98 -22.52
C ARG A 221 4.58 -4.45 -22.58
N MET A 222 3.76 -3.76 -21.79
CA MET A 222 3.76 -2.30 -21.75
C MET A 222 5.10 -1.72 -21.34
N THR A 223 5.82 -2.35 -20.42
CA THR A 223 7.13 -1.88 -19.96
C THR A 223 8.27 -2.16 -20.94
N GLN A 224 8.04 -3.06 -21.92
CA GLN A 224 9.04 -3.50 -22.90
C GLN A 224 8.91 -2.77 -24.24
N SER A 225 7.69 -2.41 -24.63
CA SER A 225 7.38 -2.00 -26.01
C SER A 225 6.95 -0.54 -26.17
N ARG A 226 6.94 0.24 -25.08
CA ARG A 226 6.40 1.59 -25.05
C ARG A 226 7.32 2.60 -24.39
N ASP A 227 7.07 3.87 -24.66
CA ASP A 227 7.71 4.97 -23.95
C ASP A 227 7.32 4.94 -22.45
N PRO A 228 8.27 5.13 -21.51
CA PRO A 228 8.00 5.13 -20.06
C PRO A 228 6.88 6.07 -19.60
N LEU A 229 6.64 7.19 -20.30
CA LEU A 229 5.56 8.13 -20.01
C LEU A 229 4.16 7.55 -20.31
N THR A 230 4.10 6.51 -21.14
CA THR A 230 2.85 5.93 -21.67
C THR A 230 2.65 4.46 -21.33
N GLY A 231 3.72 3.68 -21.17
CA GLY A 231 3.66 2.27 -20.83
C GLY A 231 4.28 1.97 -19.49
N GLY A 232 5.56 2.29 -19.32
CA GLY A 232 6.29 1.99 -18.10
C GLY A 232 7.74 1.60 -18.35
N ILE A 233 8.37 0.97 -17.37
CA ILE A 233 9.80 0.63 -17.40
C ILE A 233 10.08 -0.56 -16.48
N THR A 234 11.10 -1.34 -16.82
CA THR A 234 11.60 -2.46 -16.01
C THR A 234 13.02 -2.24 -15.51
N PHE A 235 13.32 -2.82 -14.35
CA PHE A 235 14.62 -2.75 -13.70
C PHE A 235 14.98 -4.09 -13.06
N SER A 236 16.20 -4.58 -13.25
CA SER A 236 16.69 -5.71 -12.46
C SER A 236 17.01 -5.26 -11.04
N ALA A 237 16.61 -6.08 -10.05
CA ALA A 237 17.02 -5.91 -8.66
C ALA A 237 18.56 -5.89 -8.55
N PRO A 238 19.13 -5.19 -7.56
CA PRO A 238 20.56 -5.22 -7.30
C PRO A 238 21.04 -6.63 -6.88
N ASP A 239 22.35 -6.79 -6.71
CA ASP A 239 22.92 -7.96 -6.05
C ASP A 239 22.34 -8.13 -4.63
N ASN A 240 22.42 -9.34 -4.08
CA ASN A 240 21.91 -9.61 -2.73
C ASN A 240 22.60 -8.70 -1.69
N PHE A 241 21.85 -8.26 -0.68
CA PHE A 241 22.26 -7.31 0.37
C PHE A 241 22.86 -6.01 -0.17
N SER A 242 22.39 -5.56 -1.33
CA SER A 242 22.86 -4.35 -1.99
C SER A 242 21.70 -3.42 -2.38
N GLN A 243 22.06 -2.21 -2.75
CA GLN A 243 21.13 -1.20 -3.25
C GLN A 243 21.54 -0.70 -4.63
N LYS A 244 20.56 -0.23 -5.40
CA LYS A 244 20.77 0.40 -6.70
C LYS A 244 19.74 1.49 -6.93
N THR A 245 20.18 2.56 -7.58
CA THR A 245 19.29 3.59 -8.14
C THR A 245 19.12 3.36 -9.63
N ALA A 246 17.89 3.47 -10.11
CA ALA A 246 17.55 3.64 -11.51
C ALA A 246 16.84 4.98 -11.71
N THR A 247 16.93 5.55 -12.90
CA THR A 247 16.28 6.82 -13.22
C THR A 247 15.36 6.65 -14.41
N THR A 248 14.23 7.36 -14.40
CA THR A 248 13.26 7.39 -15.49
C THR A 248 12.52 8.73 -15.53
N GLN A 249 11.60 8.88 -16.48
CA GLN A 249 10.62 9.94 -16.47
C GLN A 249 9.22 9.34 -16.44
N LEU A 250 8.36 9.89 -15.58
CA LEU A 250 6.97 9.48 -15.45
C LEU A 250 6.06 10.68 -15.71
N LYS A 251 4.86 10.40 -16.22
CA LYS A 251 3.90 11.45 -16.55
C LYS A 251 3.14 11.88 -15.29
N ALA A 252 3.27 13.15 -14.92
CA ALA A 252 2.55 13.77 -13.81
C ALA A 252 1.03 13.58 -13.93
N GLY A 253 0.39 13.32 -12.79
CA GLY A 253 -1.02 12.94 -12.70
C GLY A 253 -1.33 11.51 -13.16
N GLY A 254 -0.33 10.74 -13.58
CA GLY A 254 -0.49 9.33 -13.95
C GLY A 254 -0.54 8.41 -12.74
N ASN A 255 -1.39 7.39 -12.82
CA ASN A 255 -1.36 6.22 -11.93
C ASN A 255 -0.37 5.19 -12.47
N TYR A 256 0.46 4.65 -11.59
CA TYR A 256 1.40 3.59 -11.92
C TYR A 256 1.33 2.46 -10.91
N GLY A 257 1.34 1.23 -11.42
CA GLY A 257 1.41 0.01 -10.63
C GLY A 257 2.81 -0.58 -10.63
N LEU A 258 3.10 -1.40 -9.62
CA LEU A 258 4.32 -2.19 -9.53
C LEU A 258 4.04 -3.66 -9.81
N PHE A 259 5.01 -4.31 -10.46
CA PHE A 259 5.11 -5.75 -10.51
C PHE A 259 6.55 -6.21 -10.26
N LEU A 260 6.70 -7.49 -9.91
CA LEU A 260 7.94 -8.21 -9.74
C LEU A 260 7.85 -9.52 -10.52
N ILE A 261 8.81 -9.80 -11.38
CA ILE A 261 9.08 -11.14 -11.90
C ILE A 261 10.03 -11.82 -10.92
N SER A 262 9.51 -12.83 -10.22
CA SER A 262 10.25 -13.59 -9.22
C SER A 262 11.33 -14.45 -9.88
N ASN A 263 12.56 -14.31 -9.41
CA ASN A 263 13.77 -15.00 -9.87
C ASN A 263 13.92 -15.11 -11.40
N GLY A 264 13.59 -14.05 -12.12
CA GLY A 264 13.58 -14.08 -13.58
C GLY A 264 13.46 -12.72 -14.24
N THR A 265 13.40 -12.75 -15.57
CA THR A 265 13.25 -11.55 -16.42
C THR A 265 11.88 -11.48 -17.07
N THR A 266 11.53 -10.30 -17.56
CA THR A 266 10.31 -10.08 -18.34
C THR A 266 10.26 -10.95 -19.61
N GLU A 267 11.40 -11.19 -20.26
CA GLU A 267 11.46 -12.04 -21.45
C GLU A 267 11.20 -13.50 -21.10
N GLN A 268 11.76 -13.99 -19.99
CA GLN A 268 11.51 -15.34 -19.50
C GLN A 268 10.04 -15.51 -19.13
N PHE A 269 9.45 -14.55 -18.42
CA PHE A 269 8.03 -14.55 -18.08
C PHE A 269 7.15 -14.61 -19.32
N LEU A 270 7.37 -13.71 -20.30
CA LEU A 270 6.57 -13.65 -21.53
C LEU A 270 6.70 -14.91 -22.39
N GLN A 271 7.81 -15.63 -22.31
CA GLN A 271 8.03 -16.88 -23.05
C GLN A 271 7.46 -18.11 -22.35
N GLN A 272 7.57 -18.17 -21.01
CA GLN A 272 7.32 -19.39 -20.24
C GLN A 272 5.97 -19.36 -19.52
N ASN A 273 5.53 -18.19 -19.08
CA ASN A 273 4.33 -18.03 -18.25
C ASN A 273 3.54 -16.73 -18.51
N PRO A 274 3.22 -16.36 -19.76
CA PRO A 274 2.49 -15.11 -20.04
C PRO A 274 1.08 -15.08 -19.39
N GLY A 275 0.48 -16.24 -19.14
CA GLY A 275 -0.80 -16.36 -18.46
C GLY A 275 -0.73 -16.25 -16.93
N ASN A 276 0.45 -16.02 -16.35
CA ASN A 276 0.71 -15.94 -14.92
C ASN A 276 0.03 -17.05 -14.10
N GLN A 277 0.31 -18.30 -14.46
CA GLN A 277 -0.15 -19.47 -13.69
C GLN A 277 0.92 -19.90 -12.69
N PRO A 278 0.57 -20.60 -11.59
CA PRO A 278 1.56 -21.10 -10.65
C PRO A 278 2.67 -21.88 -11.36
N GLY A 279 3.91 -21.39 -11.26
CA GLY A 279 5.05 -21.97 -11.97
C GLY A 279 6.40 -21.47 -11.44
N ASN A 280 7.45 -21.68 -12.23
CA ASN A 280 8.83 -21.32 -11.86
C ASN A 280 9.16 -19.84 -12.03
N VAL A 281 8.44 -19.15 -12.92
CA VAL A 281 8.59 -17.71 -13.17
C VAL A 281 7.20 -17.11 -13.05
N ASN A 282 6.95 -16.42 -11.93
CA ASN A 282 5.68 -15.77 -11.66
C ASN A 282 5.85 -14.25 -11.69
N ALA A 283 4.80 -13.55 -12.12
CA ALA A 283 4.68 -12.12 -11.92
C ALA A 283 3.80 -11.86 -10.70
N PHE A 284 4.32 -11.12 -9.73
CA PHE A 284 3.57 -10.62 -8.59
C PHE A 284 3.32 -9.13 -8.77
N PHE A 285 2.10 -8.70 -8.53
CA PHE A 285 1.57 -7.36 -8.71
C PHE A 285 1.08 -6.84 -7.37
N MET A 286 0.96 -5.51 -7.26
CA MET A 286 0.36 -4.88 -6.10
C MET A 286 -1.15 -5.14 -5.92
N TYR A 287 -1.80 -5.73 -6.93
CA TYR A 287 -3.21 -6.11 -6.90
C TYR A 287 -3.29 -7.62 -6.74
N ASP A 288 -3.77 -8.09 -5.60
CA ASP A 288 -3.79 -9.51 -5.23
C ASP A 288 -4.49 -10.36 -6.31
N GLN A 289 -5.56 -9.85 -6.93
CA GLN A 289 -6.31 -10.58 -7.97
C GLN A 289 -5.48 -10.86 -9.23
N ALA A 290 -4.40 -10.11 -9.47
CA ALA A 290 -3.49 -10.35 -10.59
C ALA A 290 -2.40 -11.39 -10.26
N ASN A 291 -2.30 -11.84 -9.00
CA ASN A 291 -1.29 -12.78 -8.53
C ASN A 291 -1.78 -14.22 -8.65
N PRO A 292 -0.91 -15.18 -9.04
CA PRO A 292 -1.31 -16.56 -9.26
C PRO A 292 -1.72 -17.30 -7.98
N ASP A 293 -1.38 -16.76 -6.81
CA ASP A 293 -1.73 -17.24 -5.47
C ASP A 293 -2.81 -16.40 -4.77
N ASN A 294 -3.21 -15.26 -5.33
CA ASN A 294 -4.09 -14.26 -4.70
C ASN A 294 -3.56 -13.73 -3.35
N GLU A 295 -2.24 -13.75 -3.14
CA GLU A 295 -1.61 -13.20 -1.95
C GLU A 295 -1.08 -11.78 -2.24
N SER A 296 -0.95 -10.96 -1.19
CA SER A 296 -0.29 -9.66 -1.31
C SER A 296 1.22 -9.84 -1.33
N HIS A 297 1.86 -9.28 -2.35
CA HIS A 297 3.32 -9.25 -2.48
C HIS A 297 3.93 -7.86 -2.29
N PHE A 298 3.09 -6.82 -2.16
CA PHE A 298 3.53 -5.45 -1.98
C PHE A 298 2.87 -4.84 -0.75
N MET A 299 3.67 -4.28 0.13
CA MET A 299 3.22 -3.49 1.27
C MET A 299 3.55 -2.01 1.04
N ARG A 300 2.54 -1.12 1.00
CA ARG A 300 2.79 0.32 0.94
C ARG A 300 3.19 0.88 2.30
N LEU A 301 4.44 1.33 2.43
CA LEU A 301 5.07 1.81 3.66
C LEU A 301 5.15 3.35 3.73
N GLY A 302 4.55 4.07 2.78
CA GLY A 302 4.51 5.54 2.76
C GLY A 302 4.07 6.10 1.41
N GLN A 303 4.37 7.38 1.16
CA GLN A 303 3.95 8.09 -0.06
C GLN A 303 4.40 7.38 -1.35
N SER A 304 5.65 6.93 -1.38
CA SER A 304 6.30 6.33 -2.54
C SER A 304 7.24 5.19 -2.11
N LEU A 305 6.90 4.49 -1.04
CA LEU A 305 7.75 3.50 -0.39
C LEU A 305 7.01 2.18 -0.26
N TYR A 306 7.64 1.08 -0.68
CA TYR A 306 7.02 -0.24 -0.75
C TYR A 306 7.98 -1.32 -0.25
N GLY A 307 7.51 -2.17 0.66
CA GLY A 307 8.13 -3.47 0.96
C GLY A 307 7.56 -4.54 0.03
N VAL A 308 8.32 -5.60 -0.23
CA VAL A 308 7.98 -6.63 -1.22
C VAL A 308 8.34 -8.02 -0.71
N GLU A 309 7.46 -8.99 -0.98
CA GLU A 309 7.68 -10.44 -0.86
C GLU A 309 7.90 -11.05 -2.24
N ASP A 310 8.95 -11.84 -2.44
CA ASP A 310 9.30 -12.40 -3.75
C ASP A 310 8.97 -13.89 -3.93
N LEU A 311 8.44 -14.55 -2.90
CA LEU A 311 8.07 -15.96 -2.90
C LEU A 311 6.57 -16.22 -3.06
N PHE A 312 6.23 -17.15 -3.94
CA PHE A 312 4.86 -17.65 -4.12
C PHE A 312 4.24 -18.12 -2.79
N GLY A 313 2.99 -17.75 -2.54
CA GLY A 313 2.28 -18.00 -1.27
C GLY A 313 2.56 -16.95 -0.19
N GLY A 314 3.29 -15.88 -0.54
CA GLY A 314 3.62 -14.75 0.34
C GLY A 314 4.79 -14.99 1.28
N GLY A 315 5.65 -15.98 1.01
CA GLY A 315 6.88 -16.20 1.78
C GLY A 315 6.66 -16.35 3.28
N ASP A 316 7.45 -15.61 4.08
CA ASP A 316 7.28 -15.46 5.52
C ASP A 316 6.57 -14.15 5.92
N ARG A 317 6.11 -13.38 4.93
CA ARG A 317 5.18 -12.24 5.06
C ARG A 317 5.76 -11.09 5.86
N ASP A 318 7.06 -10.85 5.79
CA ASP A 318 7.73 -9.71 6.40
C ASP A 318 7.98 -8.54 5.42
N PHE A 319 7.79 -8.78 4.12
CA PHE A 319 7.90 -7.87 2.98
C PHE A 319 9.25 -7.16 2.91
N ASN A 320 10.29 -7.83 3.38
CA ASN A 320 11.62 -7.27 3.45
C ASN A 320 12.50 -7.63 2.24
N ASP A 321 12.12 -8.63 1.42
CA ASP A 321 12.94 -9.16 0.33
C ASP A 321 13.46 -8.05 -0.60
N LEU A 322 12.59 -7.09 -0.89
CA LEU A 322 12.95 -5.82 -1.51
C LEU A 322 12.27 -4.64 -0.82
N LEU A 323 12.99 -3.52 -0.80
CA LEU A 323 12.43 -2.21 -0.50
C LEU A 323 12.59 -1.29 -1.73
N ILE A 324 11.48 -0.70 -2.16
CA ILE A 324 11.42 0.18 -3.33
C ILE A 324 10.97 1.56 -2.89
N SER A 325 11.77 2.59 -3.20
CA SER A 325 11.39 4.00 -3.04
C SER A 325 11.42 4.75 -4.36
N LEU A 326 10.50 5.69 -4.55
CA LEU A 326 10.49 6.59 -5.71
C LEU A 326 10.53 8.06 -5.26
N ASP A 327 11.54 8.76 -5.74
CA ASP A 327 11.78 10.18 -5.50
C ASP A 327 11.56 10.96 -6.80
N PHE A 328 10.76 12.02 -6.75
CA PHE A 328 10.40 12.82 -7.91
C PHE A 328 11.15 14.15 -7.90
N ALA A 329 11.90 14.44 -8.96
CA ALA A 329 12.58 15.72 -9.11
C ALA A 329 11.55 16.85 -9.29
N GLY A 330 11.73 17.95 -8.56
CA GLY A 330 10.85 19.12 -8.63
C GLY A 330 9.93 19.33 -7.42
N ASN A 331 10.03 18.52 -6.37
CA ASN A 331 9.31 18.77 -5.12
C ASN A 331 10.06 19.78 -4.23
N ILE A 332 9.65 21.05 -4.31
CA ILE A 332 9.63 22.00 -3.18
C ILE A 332 8.16 22.28 -2.88
#